data_AF-A0A3Q0F083-F1
#
_entry.id   AF-A0A3Q0F083-F1
#
_cell.length_a   1.000
_cell.length_b   1.000
_cell.length_c   1.000
_cell.angle_alpha   90.00
_cell.angle_beta   90.00
_cell.angle_gamma   90.00
#
_symmetry.space_group_name_H-M   'P 1'
#
loop_
_entity.id
_entity.type
_entity.pdbx_description
1 polymer ?
#
loop_
_entity_poly.entity_id
_entity_poly.type
_entity_poly.pdbx_seq_one_letter_code
_entity_poly.pdbx_strand_id
1 'polypeptide(L)'
;MEMLPGSRRTIFVSACVWLLLSLLPSLSPASVVSATHGVFNVKCKYQERTLSALKAHDYRRQLSLLAGVDLPLGGSGRPDAVGLYYAKIGIGTPPKNYYLQVDTGTDIMWVNCIQCKECPTRSSLGMDLTLYDIKESSSGQSVPCDQQFCKEVNGGLLSGCTTNVTCPYLEIYGDGSSTAGDFVKDIVLYEQVSGDLKTDSANGSIIFGCGARQSGDLSSSNEEALDGILGFGKANSSMISQLASSGKVKKMFAHCLNGVNGGGIFAIGHVVQPKVKMTPLLPDQYAIHLIHFGIRLLFLRPHYSVNMTAVQVGQTFLSLSIDASAQGDGKGTIIDSGTTLAYLPEGIYEPLVSKIISQQTGLKVQTLHDEYTCFQYSESVDDGFPAVTFYFENGLSLKVYPHDYLFLSGDFWCIGWQNSGTQSRDNKNMTLLGDLVLSNKLVFYDLENQAIGWTEYNCSSSIKVKDERTGTVHLVGFHYISFACVLNINGLMILFLLALLHTLVY
;
A
#
# COMPACT_ATOMS: atom_id res chain seq x y z
N MET A 1 29.07 20.01 71.41
CA MET A 1 29.01 19.18 72.62
C MET A 1 28.08 18.03 72.30
N GLU A 2 28.63 16.82 72.32
CA GLU A 2 28.11 15.57 71.76
C GLU A 2 26.77 15.13 72.35
N MET A 3 25.91 14.51 71.54
CA MET A 3 25.01 13.42 71.95
C MET A 3 24.68 12.50 70.75
N LEU A 4 24.98 11.20 70.90
CA LEU A 4 24.50 10.07 70.10
C LEU A 4 23.00 9.80 70.38
N PRO A 5 22.24 9.13 69.49
CA PRO A 5 22.01 7.68 69.68
C PRO A 5 21.75 6.83 68.41
N GLY A 6 22.31 5.61 68.40
CA GLY A 6 21.54 4.36 68.56
C GLY A 6 20.57 3.89 67.46
N SER A 7 21.09 3.00 66.60
CA SER A 7 20.44 2.06 65.67
C SER A 7 19.00 1.57 66.01
N ARG A 8 18.07 1.74 65.05
CA ARG A 8 16.84 0.94 64.86
C ARG A 8 16.87 0.31 63.46
N ARG A 9 17.48 -0.87 63.34
CA ARG A 9 17.45 -1.68 62.12
C ARG A 9 17.51 -3.18 62.43
N THR A 10 16.59 -3.65 63.25
CA THR A 10 16.36 -5.09 63.46
C THR A 10 15.01 -5.22 64.15
N ILE A 11 14.11 -6.00 63.57
CA ILE A 11 12.69 -6.29 63.93
C ILE A 11 11.79 -5.77 62.80
N PHE A 12 11.91 -6.40 61.63
CA PHE A 12 10.90 -6.44 60.55
C PHE A 12 11.30 -7.44 59.43
N VAL A 13 12.45 -8.11 59.56
CA VAL A 13 12.93 -9.16 58.63
C VAL A 13 12.53 -10.58 59.08
N SER A 14 11.95 -10.74 60.28
CA SER A 14 11.63 -12.08 60.83
C SER A 14 10.22 -12.60 60.55
N ALA A 15 9.34 -11.81 59.91
CA ALA A 15 7.92 -12.17 59.69
C ALA A 15 7.58 -12.61 58.26
N CYS A 16 8.43 -12.35 57.26
CA CYS A 16 8.16 -12.76 55.86
C CYS A 16 8.79 -14.11 55.48
N VAL A 17 9.70 -14.66 56.30
CA VAL A 17 10.37 -15.94 56.01
C VAL A 17 9.50 -17.15 56.36
N TRP A 18 8.50 -16.99 57.23
CA TRP A 18 7.62 -18.08 57.68
C TRP A 18 6.30 -18.22 56.91
N LEU A 19 5.97 -17.27 56.02
CA LEU A 19 4.77 -17.33 55.17
C LEU A 19 5.04 -17.86 53.75
N LEU A 20 6.30 -18.07 53.37
CA LEU A 20 6.73 -18.59 52.06
C LEU A 20 6.97 -20.10 52.03
N LEU A 21 6.77 -20.81 53.14
CA LEU A 21 7.02 -22.26 53.27
C LEU A 21 5.76 -23.14 53.27
N SER A 22 4.56 -22.57 53.07
CA SER A 22 3.29 -23.30 53.12
C SER A 22 2.54 -23.46 51.78
N LEU A 23 3.18 -23.13 50.64
CA LEU A 23 2.59 -23.29 49.30
C LEU A 23 3.50 -24.05 48.31
N LEU A 24 4.09 -25.17 48.77
CA LEU A 24 4.76 -26.14 47.91
C LEU A 24 3.89 -27.41 47.80
N PRO A 25 3.37 -27.77 46.61
CA PRO A 25 2.84 -29.10 46.40
C PRO A 25 3.97 -30.13 46.30
N SER A 26 3.75 -31.26 46.96
CA SER A 26 4.63 -32.43 47.13
C SER A 26 5.23 -32.96 45.83
N LEU A 27 6.56 -33.03 45.77
CA LEU A 27 7.33 -33.81 44.79
C LEU A 27 7.30 -35.30 45.19
N SER A 28 6.54 -36.10 44.45
CA SER A 28 6.71 -37.56 44.40
C SER A 28 7.93 -37.93 43.54
N PRO A 29 8.69 -39.00 43.86
CA PRO A 29 9.90 -39.34 43.11
C PRO A 29 9.55 -39.76 41.68
N ALA A 30 10.18 -39.10 40.72
CA ALA A 30 10.11 -39.45 39.31
C ALA A 30 10.65 -40.87 39.10
N SER A 31 9.76 -41.76 38.65
CA SER A 31 10.14 -43.00 37.99
C SER A 31 10.93 -42.68 36.71
N VAL A 32 12.14 -43.23 36.63
CA VAL A 32 12.99 -43.23 35.44
C VAL A 32 12.22 -43.90 34.30
N VAL A 33 11.81 -43.13 33.29
CA VAL A 33 11.29 -43.69 32.03
C VAL A 33 12.38 -43.54 30.97
N SER A 34 12.97 -44.70 30.66
CA SER A 34 13.82 -44.94 29.51
C SER A 34 13.19 -44.38 28.22
N ALA A 35 14.00 -43.73 27.38
CA ALA A 35 13.63 -43.31 26.04
C ALA A 35 13.42 -44.55 25.15
N THR A 36 12.24 -45.16 25.26
CA THR A 36 11.75 -46.13 24.29
C THR A 36 11.11 -45.36 23.16
N HIS A 37 11.56 -45.62 21.92
CA HIS A 37 10.97 -45.13 20.68
C HIS A 37 9.44 -45.28 20.69
N GLY A 38 8.75 -44.21 21.07
CA GLY A 38 7.31 -44.10 20.93
C GLY A 38 6.99 -43.96 19.46
N VAL A 39 6.77 -45.08 18.77
CA VAL A 39 5.99 -45.07 17.54
C VAL A 39 4.61 -44.57 17.95
N PHE A 40 4.29 -43.32 17.61
CA PHE A 40 2.92 -42.84 17.66
C PHE A 40 2.12 -43.73 16.73
N ASN A 41 1.39 -44.68 17.30
CA ASN A 41 0.44 -45.46 16.53
C ASN A 41 -0.75 -44.53 16.26
N VAL A 42 -0.59 -43.67 15.25
CA VAL A 42 -1.67 -42.86 14.73
C VAL A 42 -2.65 -43.85 14.13
N LYS A 43 -3.68 -44.24 14.91
CA LYS A 43 -4.89 -44.77 14.29
C LYS A 43 -5.37 -43.67 13.35
N CYS A 44 -5.12 -43.81 12.06
CA CYS A 44 -5.78 -43.02 11.04
C CYS A 44 -7.28 -43.20 11.25
N LYS A 45 -7.92 -42.27 11.96
CA LYS A 45 -9.37 -42.25 12.18
C LYS A 45 -10.11 -41.77 10.92
N TYR A 46 -9.56 -42.00 9.74
CA TYR A 46 -10.05 -41.44 8.48
C TYR A 46 -9.70 -42.37 7.31
N GLN A 47 -10.65 -43.25 6.96
CA GLN A 47 -10.66 -44.00 5.70
C GLN A 47 -10.89 -43.07 4.51
N GLU A 48 -10.42 -43.51 3.33
CA GLU A 48 -10.51 -42.95 1.98
C GLU A 48 -11.42 -41.71 1.82
N ARG A 49 -10.81 -40.52 1.75
CA ARG A 49 -11.50 -39.31 1.30
C ARG A 49 -11.31 -39.14 -0.20
N THR A 50 -12.40 -38.90 -0.91
CA THR A 50 -12.37 -38.45 -2.30
C THR A 50 -11.60 -37.13 -2.42
N LEU A 51 -11.01 -36.85 -3.59
CA LEU A 51 -10.34 -35.57 -3.87
C LEU A 51 -11.24 -34.37 -3.54
N SER A 52 -12.55 -34.49 -3.74
CA SER A 52 -13.54 -33.47 -3.38
C SER A 52 -13.63 -33.23 -1.87
N ALA A 53 -13.54 -34.28 -1.04
CA ALA A 53 -13.54 -34.15 0.42
C ALA A 53 -12.22 -33.57 0.96
N LEU A 54 -11.10 -33.86 0.29
CA LEU A 54 -9.81 -33.21 0.57
C LEU A 54 -9.84 -31.73 0.16
N LYS A 55 -10.33 -31.39 -1.04
CA LYS A 55 -10.53 -30.00 -1.47
C LYS A 55 -11.47 -29.23 -0.53
N ALA A 56 -12.58 -29.82 -0.09
CA ALA A 56 -13.48 -29.19 0.86
C ALA A 56 -12.87 -29.05 2.27
N HIS A 57 -11.98 -29.97 2.66
CA HIS A 57 -11.23 -29.87 3.90
C HIS A 57 -10.15 -28.79 3.83
N ASP A 58 -9.41 -28.71 2.73
CA ASP A 58 -8.39 -27.70 2.48
C ASP A 58 -9.03 -26.31 2.36
N TYR A 59 -10.16 -26.21 1.68
CA TYR A 59 -10.99 -25.00 1.62
C TYR A 59 -11.41 -24.54 3.03
N ARG A 60 -11.85 -25.46 3.91
CA ARG A 60 -12.19 -25.14 5.31
C ARG A 60 -10.98 -24.76 6.17
N ARG A 61 -9.78 -25.32 5.91
CA ARG A 61 -8.54 -24.87 6.56
C ARG A 61 -8.17 -23.46 6.09
N GLN A 62 -8.32 -23.15 4.81
CA GLN A 62 -8.04 -21.83 4.24
C GLN A 62 -9.01 -20.75 4.75
N LEU A 63 -10.27 -21.09 5.01
CA LEU A 63 -11.26 -20.19 5.64
C LEU A 63 -10.95 -19.79 7.10
N SER A 64 -9.97 -20.43 7.76
CA SER A 64 -9.75 -20.24 9.20
C SER A 64 -9.24 -18.85 9.61
N LEU A 65 -8.90 -17.97 8.66
CA LEU A 65 -8.25 -16.68 8.91
C LEU A 65 -8.76 -15.50 8.05
N LEU A 66 -9.80 -15.68 7.23
CA LEU A 66 -10.18 -14.74 6.15
C LEU A 66 -11.12 -13.57 6.55
N ALA A 67 -10.95 -13.01 7.76
CA ALA A 67 -11.64 -11.75 8.06
C ALA A 67 -11.01 -10.59 7.26
N GLY A 68 -11.81 -9.56 6.97
CA GLY A 68 -11.33 -8.39 6.25
C GLY A 68 -10.23 -7.64 7.01
N VAL A 69 -9.45 -6.82 6.32
CA VAL A 69 -8.48 -5.89 6.91
C VAL A 69 -8.93 -4.48 6.57
N ASP A 70 -8.84 -3.59 7.54
CA ASP A 70 -8.96 -2.14 7.38
C ASP A 70 -7.55 -1.53 7.42
N LEU A 71 -7.18 -0.74 6.42
CA LEU A 71 -5.90 -0.03 6.40
C LEU A 71 -6.16 1.47 6.56
N PRO A 72 -5.82 2.07 7.71
CA PRO A 72 -5.99 3.50 7.92
C PRO A 72 -5.20 4.30 6.87
N LEU A 73 -5.90 5.16 6.13
CA LEU A 73 -5.33 6.01 5.09
C LEU A 73 -5.10 7.45 5.57
N GLY A 74 -4.01 8.04 5.09
CA GLY A 74 -3.77 9.49 5.11
C GLY A 74 -3.31 9.97 3.73
N GLY A 75 -2.97 11.26 3.65
CA GLY A 75 -2.52 11.90 2.41
C GLY A 75 -3.65 12.47 1.56
N SER A 76 -3.30 13.00 0.39
CA SER A 76 -4.23 13.64 -0.55
C SER A 76 -3.68 13.48 -1.95
N GLY A 77 -4.52 13.02 -2.88
CA GLY A 77 -4.19 12.86 -4.29
C GLY A 77 -4.10 14.15 -5.10
N ARG A 78 -4.30 15.30 -4.47
CA ARG A 78 -4.26 16.60 -5.14
C ARG A 78 -2.81 16.96 -5.50
N PRO A 79 -2.48 17.25 -6.77
CA PRO A 79 -1.13 17.66 -7.18
C PRO A 79 -0.67 18.98 -6.54
N ASP A 80 -1.60 19.83 -6.11
CA ASP A 80 -1.32 21.07 -5.38
C ASP A 80 -1.14 20.89 -3.87
N ALA A 81 -1.14 19.64 -3.39
CA ALA A 81 -0.97 19.30 -1.99
C ALA A 81 0.15 18.27 -1.76
N VAL A 82 -0.20 17.00 -1.59
CA VAL A 82 0.74 15.91 -1.26
C VAL A 82 0.93 14.96 -2.43
N GLY A 83 0.01 14.96 -3.41
CA GLY A 83 0.08 14.09 -4.58
C GLY A 83 -0.03 12.57 -4.34
N LEU A 84 -0.11 12.10 -3.08
CA LEU A 84 -0.11 10.68 -2.74
C LEU A 84 -1.00 10.32 -1.53
N TYR A 85 -1.33 9.03 -1.42
CA TYR A 85 -1.94 8.43 -0.23
C TYR A 85 -0.98 7.44 0.43
N TYR A 86 -1.06 7.37 1.75
CA TYR A 86 -0.25 6.45 2.53
C TYR A 86 -1.09 5.72 3.57
N ALA A 87 -0.62 4.53 3.95
CA ALA A 87 -1.19 3.72 5.00
C ALA A 87 -0.20 3.54 6.15
N LYS A 88 -0.72 3.29 7.35
CA LYS A 88 0.09 2.94 8.52
C LYS A 88 0.12 1.42 8.70
N ILE A 89 1.32 0.84 8.81
CA ILE A 89 1.51 -0.60 9.09
C ILE A 89 2.52 -0.80 10.23
N GLY A 90 2.31 -1.82 11.05
CA GLY A 90 3.28 -2.24 12.06
C GLY A 90 4.26 -3.26 11.49
N ILE A 91 5.56 -3.16 11.80
CA ILE A 91 6.57 -4.16 11.41
C ILE A 91 7.43 -4.53 12.61
N GLY A 92 7.71 -5.83 12.76
CA GLY A 92 8.68 -6.37 13.70
C GLY A 92 8.14 -6.79 15.07
N THR A 93 9.03 -7.35 15.89
CA THR A 93 8.74 -7.77 17.27
C THR A 93 9.82 -7.24 18.23
N PRO A 94 9.54 -6.19 19.03
CA PRO A 94 8.27 -5.48 19.16
C PRO A 94 7.92 -4.65 17.91
N PRO A 95 6.62 -4.36 17.67
CA PRO A 95 6.18 -3.66 16.47
C PRO A 95 6.54 -2.18 16.49
N LYS A 96 7.04 -1.67 15.36
CA LYS A 96 7.19 -0.23 15.06
C LYS A 96 6.25 0.17 13.93
N ASN A 97 5.77 1.41 13.94
CA ASN A 97 4.87 1.92 12.92
C ASN A 97 5.66 2.49 11.73
N TYR A 98 5.17 2.22 10.54
CA TYR A 98 5.71 2.74 9.28
C TYR A 98 4.58 3.35 8.47
N TYR A 99 4.83 4.51 7.86
CA TYR A 99 3.91 5.19 6.95
C TYR A 99 4.39 4.96 5.52
N LEU A 100 3.60 4.23 4.74
CA LEU A 100 4.02 3.75 3.42
C LEU A 100 3.02 4.21 2.36
N GLN A 101 3.53 4.67 1.23
CA GLN A 101 2.69 5.05 0.09
C GLN A 101 1.93 3.82 -0.40
N VAL A 102 0.63 3.96 -0.63
CA VAL A 102 -0.17 2.87 -1.17
C VAL A 102 -0.08 2.89 -2.68
N ASP A 103 0.52 1.84 -3.25
CA ASP A 103 0.86 1.80 -4.68
C ASP A 103 0.34 0.50 -5.31
N THR A 104 -0.58 0.61 -6.26
CA THR A 104 -1.11 -0.53 -7.01
C THR A 104 -0.35 -0.80 -8.32
N GLY A 105 0.56 0.10 -8.70
CA GLY A 105 1.46 0.00 -9.83
C GLY A 105 2.75 -0.79 -9.54
N THR A 106 3.08 -1.05 -8.27
CA THR A 106 4.22 -1.88 -7.86
C THR A 106 3.83 -3.11 -7.04
N ASP A 107 4.58 -4.19 -7.17
CA ASP A 107 4.36 -5.42 -6.40
C ASP A 107 5.04 -5.37 -5.03
N ILE A 108 6.28 -4.86 -4.96
CA ILE A 108 7.13 -5.02 -3.79
C ILE A 108 6.79 -3.98 -2.73
N MET A 109 6.41 -4.44 -1.53
CA MET A 109 6.50 -3.61 -0.34
C MET A 109 7.98 -3.43 0.04
N TRP A 110 8.40 -2.21 0.35
CA TRP A 110 9.73 -1.94 0.87
C TRP A 110 9.72 -0.78 1.86
N VAL A 111 10.72 -0.77 2.74
CA VAL A 111 10.93 0.29 3.74
C VAL A 111 12.39 0.75 3.74
N ASN A 112 12.63 2.00 4.14
CA ASN A 112 13.95 2.54 4.34
C ASN A 112 14.62 1.82 5.53
N CYS A 113 15.83 1.31 5.32
CA CYS A 113 16.58 0.61 6.37
C CYS A 113 17.72 1.43 6.95
N ILE A 114 18.18 1.08 8.14
CA ILE A 114 19.25 1.82 8.84
C ILE A 114 20.57 1.91 8.07
N GLN A 115 20.82 1.01 7.11
CA GLN A 115 22.01 1.04 6.26
C GLN A 115 21.89 2.08 5.12
N CYS A 116 20.72 2.69 4.98
CA CYS A 116 20.46 3.63 3.91
C CYS A 116 21.20 4.95 4.11
N LYS A 117 22.02 5.32 3.12
CA LYS A 117 22.85 6.52 3.18
C LYS A 117 22.17 7.76 2.59
N GLU A 118 21.26 7.57 1.66
CA GLU A 118 20.59 8.61 0.87
C GLU A 118 19.07 8.51 1.05
N CYS A 119 18.62 8.10 2.24
CA CYS A 119 17.21 8.03 2.57
C CYS A 119 16.70 9.33 3.17
N PRO A 120 15.40 9.64 2.98
CA PRO A 120 14.76 10.76 3.64
C PRO A 120 14.89 10.64 5.16
N THR A 121 15.21 11.75 5.82
CA THR A 121 15.35 11.81 7.29
C THR A 121 14.28 12.67 7.96
N ARG A 122 13.48 13.37 7.15
CA ARG A 122 12.40 14.26 7.58
C ARG A 122 11.28 14.19 6.55
N SER A 123 10.07 14.41 7.03
CA SER A 123 8.85 14.56 6.23
C SER A 123 8.16 15.87 6.64
N SER A 124 7.64 16.64 5.67
CA SER A 124 6.81 17.81 6.00
C SER A 124 5.36 17.42 6.33
N LEU A 125 4.99 16.14 6.15
CA LEU A 125 3.68 15.59 6.52
C LEU A 125 3.47 15.50 8.04
N GLY A 126 4.44 15.94 8.86
CA GLY A 126 4.32 15.97 10.32
C GLY A 126 4.54 14.61 10.99
N MET A 127 5.13 13.65 10.29
CA MET A 127 5.47 12.32 10.80
C MET A 127 6.97 12.12 10.99
N ASP A 128 7.34 11.40 12.04
CA ASP A 128 8.70 10.93 12.25
C ASP A 128 8.95 9.71 11.37
N LEU A 129 9.93 9.83 10.47
CA LEU A 129 10.35 8.72 9.63
C LEU A 129 11.10 7.66 10.46
N THR A 130 10.74 6.40 10.25
CA THR A 130 11.29 5.24 10.92
C THR A 130 12.13 4.43 9.96
N LEU A 131 13.41 4.23 10.31
CA LEU A 131 14.28 3.30 9.61
C LEU A 131 14.13 1.89 10.20
N TYR A 132 13.97 0.88 9.34
CA TYR A 132 13.92 -0.52 9.76
C TYR A 132 15.33 -1.04 10.11
N ASP A 133 15.43 -1.68 11.28
CA ASP A 133 16.60 -2.45 11.69
C ASP A 133 16.18 -3.89 11.99
N ILE A 134 16.66 -4.81 11.16
CA ILE A 134 16.47 -6.25 11.34
C ILE A 134 16.97 -6.73 12.72
N LYS A 135 18.00 -6.09 13.29
CA LYS A 135 18.59 -6.50 14.58
C LYS A 135 17.74 -6.11 15.77
N GLU A 136 16.87 -5.11 15.62
CA GLU A 136 15.96 -4.66 16.69
C GLU A 136 14.64 -5.45 16.69
N SER A 137 14.39 -6.27 15.66
CA SER A 137 13.23 -7.15 15.57
C SER A 137 13.62 -8.60 15.85
N SER A 138 13.08 -9.17 16.93
CA SER A 138 13.29 -10.59 17.26
C SER A 138 12.67 -11.58 16.25
N SER A 139 11.78 -11.09 15.38
CA SER A 139 11.19 -11.86 14.28
C SER A 139 11.83 -11.60 12.91
N GLY A 140 12.78 -10.66 12.84
CA GLY A 140 13.50 -10.29 11.62
C GLY A 140 14.47 -11.39 11.17
N GLN A 141 14.43 -11.75 9.89
CA GLN A 141 15.27 -12.76 9.27
C GLN A 141 15.77 -12.30 7.90
N SER A 142 17.06 -12.51 7.61
CA SER A 142 17.59 -12.29 6.27
C SER A 142 17.05 -13.36 5.32
N VAL A 143 16.79 -12.98 4.08
CA VAL A 143 16.37 -13.90 3.01
C VAL A 143 17.61 -14.33 2.22
N PRO A 144 18.01 -15.61 2.24
CA PRO A 144 19.13 -16.09 1.44
C PRO A 144 18.82 -16.06 -0.06
N CYS A 145 19.84 -15.84 -0.90
CA CYS A 145 19.65 -15.74 -2.35
C CYS A 145 19.23 -17.07 -3.01
N ASP A 146 19.43 -18.22 -2.35
CA ASP A 146 19.07 -19.54 -2.85
C ASP A 146 17.65 -19.95 -2.43
N GLN A 147 16.98 -19.15 -1.60
CA GLN A 147 15.59 -19.35 -1.23
C GLN A 147 14.67 -19.23 -2.45
N GLN A 148 13.60 -20.03 -2.47
CA GLN A 148 12.66 -20.10 -3.59
C GLN A 148 12.07 -18.73 -3.95
N PHE A 149 11.68 -17.94 -2.94
CA PHE A 149 11.22 -16.56 -3.16
C PHE A 149 12.23 -15.74 -3.95
N CYS A 150 13.51 -15.79 -3.58
CA CYS A 150 14.56 -15.02 -4.23
C CYS A 150 14.74 -15.42 -5.70
N LYS A 151 14.68 -16.73 -5.98
CA LYS A 151 14.77 -17.26 -7.33
C LYS A 151 13.60 -16.79 -8.20
N GLU A 152 12.39 -16.77 -7.64
CA GLU A 152 11.19 -16.35 -8.37
C GLU A 152 11.26 -14.86 -8.72
N VAL A 153 11.55 -13.99 -7.76
CA VAL A 153 11.60 -12.53 -7.99
C VAL A 153 12.77 -12.10 -8.88
N ASN A 154 13.86 -12.87 -8.91
CA ASN A 154 15.02 -12.58 -9.77
C ASN A 154 15.00 -13.32 -11.11
N GLY A 155 13.98 -14.13 -11.39
CA GLY A 155 13.89 -14.92 -12.63
C GLY A 155 14.89 -16.07 -12.73
N GLY A 156 15.41 -16.55 -11.61
CA GLY A 156 16.36 -17.65 -11.51
C GLY A 156 17.32 -17.52 -10.33
N LEU A 157 18.22 -18.50 -10.20
CA LEU A 157 19.31 -18.42 -9.23
C LEU A 157 20.33 -17.37 -9.68
N LEU A 158 20.66 -16.45 -8.78
CA LEU A 158 21.66 -15.42 -9.04
C LEU A 158 23.06 -16.03 -9.20
N SER A 159 23.85 -15.48 -10.14
CA SER A 159 25.24 -15.91 -10.33
C SER A 159 26.06 -15.63 -9.07
N GLY A 160 26.85 -16.60 -8.61
CA GLY A 160 27.63 -16.48 -7.37
C GLY A 160 26.80 -16.57 -6.09
N CYS A 161 25.50 -16.91 -6.18
CA CYS A 161 24.66 -17.12 -5.01
C CYS A 161 25.16 -18.31 -4.17
N THR A 162 25.49 -18.02 -2.92
CA THR A 162 25.81 -19.01 -1.88
C THR A 162 24.90 -18.76 -0.68
N THR A 163 24.75 -19.74 0.22
CA THR A 163 23.79 -19.67 1.35
C THR A 163 24.03 -18.48 2.30
N ASN A 164 25.22 -17.87 2.27
CA ASN A 164 25.57 -16.68 3.07
C ASN A 164 25.29 -15.35 2.37
N VAL A 165 24.89 -15.38 1.10
CA VAL A 165 24.57 -14.19 0.31
C VAL A 165 23.07 -13.90 0.47
N THR A 166 22.76 -12.67 0.85
CA THR A 166 21.38 -12.17 0.96
C THR A 166 20.74 -12.01 -0.41
N CYS A 167 19.42 -12.07 -0.46
CA CYS A 167 18.66 -11.90 -1.68
C CYS A 167 18.55 -10.41 -2.03
N PRO A 168 19.25 -9.91 -3.07
CA PRO A 168 19.15 -8.52 -3.46
C PRO A 168 17.80 -8.23 -4.11
N TYR A 169 17.40 -6.96 -4.05
CA TYR A 169 16.31 -6.43 -4.86
C TYR A 169 16.70 -5.06 -5.44
N LEU A 170 16.11 -4.76 -6.60
CA LEU A 170 16.20 -3.49 -7.28
C LEU A 170 14.84 -3.21 -7.88
N GLU A 171 14.26 -2.06 -7.55
CA GLU A 171 13.03 -1.57 -8.15
C GLU A 171 13.26 -0.20 -8.79
N ILE A 172 12.73 0.00 -10.00
CA ILE A 172 12.92 1.23 -10.79
C ILE A 172 11.55 1.74 -11.22
N TYR A 173 11.15 2.95 -10.86
CA TYR A 173 9.82 3.47 -11.15
C TYR A 173 9.77 4.17 -12.52
N GLY A 174 8.55 4.49 -12.98
CA GLY A 174 8.32 5.08 -14.30
C GLY A 174 8.88 6.50 -14.46
N ASP A 175 8.99 7.23 -13.35
CA ASP A 175 9.67 8.52 -13.20
C ASP A 175 11.22 8.41 -13.25
N GLY A 176 11.75 7.18 -13.22
CA GLY A 176 13.19 6.90 -13.17
C GLY A 176 13.79 6.90 -11.76
N SER A 177 13.00 7.11 -10.71
CA SER A 177 13.43 6.90 -9.34
C SER A 177 13.68 5.40 -9.08
N SER A 178 14.50 5.06 -8.08
CA SER A 178 14.80 3.64 -7.81
C SER A 178 15.09 3.38 -6.35
N THR A 179 14.83 2.14 -5.93
CA THR A 179 15.19 1.62 -4.62
C THR A 179 15.98 0.32 -4.75
N ALA A 180 17.03 0.17 -3.96
CA ALA A 180 17.88 -1.00 -3.98
C ALA A 180 18.31 -1.42 -2.58
N GLY A 181 18.41 -2.72 -2.35
CA GLY A 181 18.83 -3.29 -1.07
C GLY A 181 18.68 -4.81 -1.05
N ASP A 182 18.31 -5.35 0.10
CA ASP A 182 18.13 -6.78 0.30
C ASP A 182 16.69 -7.10 0.76
N PHE A 183 16.18 -8.26 0.37
CA PHE A 183 14.94 -8.76 0.95
C PHE A 183 15.17 -9.25 2.38
N VAL A 184 14.23 -8.88 3.24
CA VAL A 184 14.15 -9.34 4.63
C VAL A 184 12.78 -9.94 4.88
N LYS A 185 12.69 -10.82 5.85
CA LYS A 185 11.45 -11.44 6.30
C LYS A 185 11.16 -10.98 7.73
N ASP A 186 9.95 -10.50 7.97
CA ASP A 186 9.51 -10.15 9.32
C ASP A 186 7.99 -10.32 9.44
N ILE A 187 7.45 -9.98 10.61
CA ILE A 187 6.01 -9.93 10.88
C ILE A 187 5.50 -8.51 10.60
N VAL A 188 4.45 -8.43 9.78
CA VAL A 188 3.60 -7.23 9.66
C VAL A 188 2.38 -7.34 10.56
N LEU A 189 1.99 -6.22 11.16
CA LEU A 189 0.80 -6.04 11.97
C LEU A 189 -0.16 -5.11 11.24
N TYR A 190 -1.42 -5.51 11.18
CA TYR A 190 -2.50 -4.80 10.50
C TYR A 190 -3.81 -4.94 11.28
N GLU A 191 -4.79 -4.11 10.93
CA GLU A 191 -6.07 -4.04 11.61
C GLU A 191 -7.11 -4.97 10.95
N GLN A 192 -7.39 -6.10 11.58
CA GLN A 192 -8.40 -7.06 11.12
C GLN A 192 -9.79 -6.61 11.55
N VAL A 193 -10.73 -6.56 10.61
CA VAL A 193 -12.14 -6.20 10.86
C VAL A 193 -12.76 -7.21 11.83
N SER A 194 -13.23 -6.73 12.98
CA SER A 194 -13.84 -7.54 14.05
C SER A 194 -15.31 -7.18 14.33
N GLY A 195 -15.81 -6.13 13.68
CA GLY A 195 -17.20 -5.67 13.77
C GLY A 195 -17.43 -4.42 12.92
N ASP A 196 -18.63 -3.86 12.98
CA ASP A 196 -18.93 -2.60 12.29
C ASP A 196 -18.05 -1.47 12.83
N LEU A 197 -17.20 -0.92 11.97
CA LEU A 197 -16.25 0.15 12.28
C LEU A 197 -15.32 -0.22 13.44
N LYS A 198 -15.00 -1.52 13.58
CA LYS A 198 -14.16 -2.06 14.64
C LYS A 198 -13.10 -2.99 14.08
N THR A 199 -11.92 -2.89 14.67
CA THR A 199 -10.76 -3.68 14.29
C THR A 199 -10.09 -4.30 15.51
N ASP A 200 -9.51 -5.48 15.31
CA ASP A 200 -8.59 -6.15 16.24
C ASP A 200 -7.21 -6.22 15.58
N SER A 201 -6.15 -6.34 16.39
CA SER A 201 -4.80 -6.52 15.85
C SER A 201 -4.62 -7.92 15.29
N ALA A 202 -4.15 -8.01 14.05
CA ALA A 202 -3.74 -9.24 13.40
C ALA A 202 -2.33 -9.12 12.83
N ASN A 203 -1.74 -10.25 12.46
CA ASN A 203 -0.39 -10.28 11.92
C ASN A 203 -0.17 -11.39 10.88
N GLY A 204 0.87 -11.21 10.08
CA GLY A 204 1.33 -12.18 9.11
C GLY A 204 2.83 -12.01 8.85
N SER A 205 3.51 -13.10 8.51
CA SER A 205 4.91 -13.01 8.09
C SER A 205 4.99 -12.79 6.59
N ILE A 206 5.77 -11.80 6.18
CA ILE A 206 6.00 -11.44 4.77
C ILE A 206 7.48 -11.20 4.52
N ILE A 207 7.87 -11.26 3.26
CA ILE A 207 9.16 -10.84 2.74
C ILE A 207 8.98 -9.49 2.04
N PHE A 208 9.82 -8.50 2.38
CA PHE A 208 9.75 -7.14 1.84
C PHE A 208 11.16 -6.59 1.60
N GLY A 209 11.26 -5.54 0.79
CA GLY A 209 12.53 -4.88 0.49
C GLY A 209 13.02 -4.03 1.65
N CYS A 210 14.28 -4.24 2.04
CA CYS A 210 15.00 -3.39 2.99
C CYS A 210 15.88 -2.42 2.21
N GLY A 211 15.38 -1.20 1.98
CA GLY A 211 15.99 -0.20 1.11
C GLY A 211 17.28 0.35 1.70
N ALA A 212 18.40 0.10 1.03
CA ALA A 212 19.73 0.57 1.40
C ALA A 212 20.21 1.75 0.54
N ARG A 213 19.57 1.98 -0.62
CA ARG A 213 19.85 3.12 -1.50
C ARG A 213 18.55 3.53 -2.18
N GLN A 214 18.30 4.84 -2.20
CA GLN A 214 17.22 5.47 -2.95
C GLN A 214 17.83 6.42 -3.97
N SER A 215 17.17 6.64 -5.10
CA SER A 215 17.59 7.62 -6.11
C SER A 215 16.40 8.39 -6.66
N GLY A 216 16.66 9.56 -7.25
CA GLY A 216 15.59 10.42 -7.75
C GLY A 216 14.74 10.94 -6.60
N ASP A 217 13.43 11.05 -6.82
CA ASP A 217 12.51 11.66 -5.86
C ASP A 217 12.42 10.88 -4.53
N LEU A 218 12.66 9.56 -4.57
CA LEU A 218 12.71 8.70 -3.39
C LEU A 218 13.88 9.02 -2.43
N SER A 219 14.95 9.66 -2.92
CA SER A 219 16.08 10.08 -2.07
C SER A 219 15.88 11.48 -1.46
N SER A 220 14.86 12.19 -1.93
CA SER A 220 14.63 13.57 -1.54
C SER A 220 13.99 13.63 -0.14
N SER A 221 14.51 14.50 0.73
CA SER A 221 13.88 14.79 2.03
C SER A 221 12.81 15.88 1.88
N ASN A 222 12.02 15.79 0.81
CA ASN A 222 11.04 16.79 0.41
C ASN A 222 9.72 16.62 1.17
N GLU A 223 8.72 17.38 0.76
CA GLU A 223 7.44 17.51 1.47
C GLU A 223 6.63 16.20 1.56
N GLU A 224 6.94 15.21 0.72
CA GLU A 224 6.14 13.99 0.54
C GLU A 224 6.86 12.72 1.04
N ALA A 225 7.98 12.87 1.75
CA ALA A 225 8.78 11.74 2.18
C ALA A 225 8.01 10.80 3.14
N LEU A 226 8.14 9.50 2.89
CA LEU A 226 7.51 8.40 3.64
C LEU A 226 8.56 7.34 4.00
N ASP A 227 8.17 6.37 4.83
CA ASP A 227 9.06 5.28 5.25
C ASP A 227 9.34 4.26 4.13
N GLY A 228 8.58 4.32 3.04
CA GLY A 228 8.69 3.47 1.87
C GLY A 228 7.37 3.33 1.13
N ILE A 229 7.21 2.22 0.41
CA ILE A 229 6.03 1.94 -0.41
C ILE A 229 5.41 0.60 -0.02
N LEU A 230 4.09 0.59 0.07
CA LEU A 230 3.25 -0.56 0.28
C LEU A 230 2.66 -1.02 -1.07
N GLY A 231 3.41 -1.90 -1.74
CA GLY A 231 3.03 -2.46 -3.04
C GLY A 231 1.84 -3.42 -2.97
N PHE A 232 0.82 -3.12 -3.78
CA PHE A 232 -0.42 -3.87 -3.97
C PHE A 232 -0.56 -4.47 -5.36
N GLY A 233 0.53 -4.64 -6.11
CA GLY A 233 0.56 -5.34 -7.39
C GLY A 233 0.15 -6.82 -7.30
N LYS A 234 -0.08 -7.46 -8.45
CA LYS A 234 -0.66 -8.83 -8.50
C LYS A 234 0.37 -9.95 -8.36
N ALA A 235 1.68 -9.66 -8.44
CA ALA A 235 2.73 -10.67 -8.36
C ALA A 235 2.73 -11.39 -7.00
N ASN A 236 3.33 -12.58 -6.97
CA ASN A 236 3.45 -13.37 -5.74
C ASN A 236 4.32 -12.69 -4.67
N SER A 237 5.18 -11.74 -5.07
CA SER A 237 6.00 -10.94 -4.17
C SER A 237 5.22 -9.89 -3.37
N SER A 238 3.99 -9.54 -3.76
CA SER A 238 3.23 -8.50 -3.07
C SER A 238 2.73 -8.93 -1.69
N MET A 239 2.56 -7.96 -0.79
CA MET A 239 2.11 -8.22 0.58
C MET A 239 0.79 -9.00 0.57
N ILE A 240 -0.16 -8.57 -0.28
CA ILE A 240 -1.47 -9.20 -0.41
C ILE A 240 -1.35 -10.66 -0.87
N SER A 241 -0.50 -10.95 -1.86
CA SER A 241 -0.27 -12.31 -2.35
C SER A 241 0.34 -13.21 -1.27
N GLN A 242 1.32 -12.70 -0.52
CA GLN A 242 1.98 -13.45 0.55
C GLN A 242 1.01 -13.74 1.71
N LEU A 243 0.24 -12.75 2.16
CA LEU A 243 -0.78 -12.93 3.18
C LEU A 243 -1.89 -13.89 2.71
N ALA A 244 -2.33 -13.79 1.47
CA ALA A 244 -3.32 -14.71 0.91
C ALA A 244 -2.78 -16.15 0.81
N SER A 245 -1.53 -16.34 0.38
CA SER A 245 -0.90 -17.66 0.28
C SER A 245 -0.75 -18.36 1.65
N SER A 246 -0.59 -17.58 2.72
CA SER A 246 -0.56 -18.07 4.10
C SER A 246 -1.95 -18.21 4.73
N GLY A 247 -3.00 -17.97 3.94
CA GLY A 247 -4.40 -18.06 4.34
C GLY A 247 -4.88 -16.91 5.23
N LYS A 248 -4.08 -15.86 5.43
CA LYS A 248 -4.37 -14.76 6.36
C LYS A 248 -5.44 -13.79 5.88
N VAL A 249 -5.58 -13.64 4.56
CA VAL A 249 -6.54 -12.74 3.92
C VAL A 249 -7.00 -13.35 2.60
N LYS A 250 -8.10 -12.83 2.05
CA LYS A 250 -8.49 -13.11 0.66
C LYS A 250 -7.58 -12.36 -0.30
N LYS A 251 -7.33 -12.92 -1.50
CA LYS A 251 -6.52 -12.24 -2.54
C LYS A 251 -7.38 -11.23 -3.32
N MET A 252 -8.02 -10.31 -2.61
CA MET A 252 -8.87 -9.25 -3.15
C MET A 252 -8.87 -8.07 -2.20
N PHE A 253 -9.01 -6.87 -2.73
CA PHE A 253 -8.99 -5.63 -1.94
C PHE A 253 -9.74 -4.52 -2.67
N ALA A 254 -10.07 -3.45 -1.96
CA ALA A 254 -10.66 -2.25 -2.54
C ALA A 254 -10.02 -0.99 -1.95
N HIS A 255 -10.04 0.07 -2.74
CA HIS A 255 -9.80 1.42 -2.25
C HIS A 255 -10.89 2.38 -2.71
N CYS A 256 -11.11 3.43 -1.92
CA CYS A 256 -11.90 4.60 -2.28
C CYS A 256 -11.16 5.83 -1.75
N LEU A 257 -10.52 6.56 -2.65
CA LEU A 257 -9.66 7.69 -2.33
C LEU A 257 -10.45 8.99 -2.42
N ASN A 258 -10.36 9.83 -1.39
CA ASN A 258 -11.08 11.11 -1.35
C ASN A 258 -10.22 12.21 -1.96
N GLY A 259 -10.48 12.52 -3.24
CA GLY A 259 -9.74 13.52 -4.01
C GLY A 259 -9.92 14.97 -3.53
N VAL A 260 -10.88 15.25 -2.64
CA VAL A 260 -11.17 16.61 -2.16
C VAL A 260 -10.47 16.90 -0.82
N ASN A 261 -10.73 16.06 0.18
CA ASN A 261 -10.26 16.28 1.55
C ASN A 261 -9.08 15.38 1.95
N GLY A 262 -8.67 14.47 1.06
CA GLY A 262 -7.68 13.44 1.36
C GLY A 262 -8.21 12.30 2.22
N GLY A 263 -7.36 11.30 2.45
CA GLY A 263 -7.74 10.03 3.08
C GLY A 263 -8.70 9.21 2.24
N GLY A 264 -9.40 8.28 2.87
CA GLY A 264 -10.28 7.37 2.15
C GLY A 264 -10.57 6.09 2.89
N ILE A 265 -10.99 5.08 2.13
CA ILE A 265 -11.23 3.72 2.59
C ILE A 265 -10.23 2.82 1.88
N PHE A 266 -9.51 1.96 2.61
CA PHE A 266 -8.72 0.89 2.02
C PHE A 266 -8.98 -0.40 2.78
N ALA A 267 -9.49 -1.41 2.08
CA ALA A 267 -9.86 -2.66 2.71
C ALA A 267 -9.35 -3.87 1.94
N ILE A 268 -8.75 -4.83 2.65
CA ILE A 268 -8.45 -6.15 2.10
C ILE A 268 -9.60 -7.08 2.44
N GLY A 269 -10.11 -7.83 1.46
CA GLY A 269 -11.21 -8.76 1.63
C GLY A 269 -12.36 -8.51 0.67
N HIS A 270 -13.41 -9.31 0.84
CA HIS A 270 -14.54 -9.33 -0.07
C HIS A 270 -15.50 -8.16 0.22
N VAL A 271 -15.44 -7.13 -0.61
CA VAL A 271 -16.39 -6.01 -0.56
C VAL A 271 -17.71 -6.44 -1.19
N VAL A 272 -18.76 -6.50 -0.38
CA VAL A 272 -20.09 -6.95 -0.82
C VAL A 272 -21.06 -5.81 -1.10
N GLN A 273 -20.83 -4.62 -0.53
CA GLN A 273 -21.55 -3.38 -0.85
C GLN A 273 -20.60 -2.17 -0.78
N PRO A 274 -20.73 -1.19 -1.69
CA PRO A 274 -21.63 -1.16 -2.85
C PRO A 274 -21.32 -2.27 -3.88
N LYS A 275 -22.26 -2.55 -4.78
CA LYS A 275 -22.01 -3.50 -5.88
C LYS A 275 -21.18 -2.79 -6.96
N VAL A 276 -20.17 -3.50 -7.44
CA VAL A 276 -19.21 -3.01 -8.42
C VAL A 276 -19.38 -3.78 -9.72
N LYS A 277 -19.39 -3.07 -10.85
CA LYS A 277 -19.33 -3.71 -12.18
C LYS A 277 -17.87 -4.03 -12.50
N MET A 278 -17.63 -5.21 -13.04
CA MET A 278 -16.27 -5.75 -13.23
C MET A 278 -15.93 -5.92 -14.72
N THR A 279 -14.65 -5.78 -15.04
CA THR A 279 -14.02 -6.12 -16.32
C THR A 279 -12.87 -7.10 -16.05
N PRO A 280 -12.57 -8.04 -16.97
CA PRO A 280 -11.40 -8.90 -16.81
C PRO A 280 -10.11 -8.07 -16.83
N LEU A 281 -9.14 -8.51 -16.02
CA LEU A 281 -7.75 -8.07 -16.14
C LEU A 281 -7.13 -8.73 -17.37
N LEU A 282 -6.28 -7.98 -18.07
CA LEU A 282 -5.48 -8.54 -19.15
C LEU A 282 -4.42 -9.49 -18.57
N PRO A 283 -4.14 -10.62 -19.26
CA PRO A 283 -3.06 -11.51 -18.87
C PRO A 283 -1.72 -10.79 -18.84
N ASP A 284 -0.84 -11.22 -17.93
CA ASP A 284 0.53 -10.71 -17.88
C ASP A 284 1.25 -10.98 -19.21
N GLN A 285 1.82 -9.94 -19.78
CA GLN A 285 2.64 -10.05 -20.97
C GLN A 285 4.10 -10.21 -20.55
N TYR A 286 4.74 -11.25 -21.10
CA TYR A 286 6.17 -11.45 -20.93
C TYR A 286 6.89 -10.66 -22.03
N ALA A 287 7.77 -9.73 -21.66
CA ALA A 287 8.80 -9.27 -22.61
C ALA A 287 10.16 -9.84 -22.20
N ILE A 288 10.82 -10.47 -23.15
CA ILE A 288 12.20 -10.91 -22.99
C ILE A 288 13.09 -9.73 -23.35
N HIS A 289 13.58 -9.00 -22.34
CA HIS A 289 14.59 -7.98 -22.58
C HIS A 289 15.99 -8.61 -22.60
N LEU A 290 16.62 -8.60 -23.78
CA LEU A 290 18.06 -8.88 -23.91
C LEU A 290 18.81 -7.66 -23.37
N ILE A 291 19.28 -7.74 -22.14
CA ILE A 291 20.25 -6.78 -21.61
C ILE A 291 21.64 -7.33 -21.96
N HIS A 292 22.56 -6.48 -22.38
CA HIS A 292 23.91 -6.81 -22.93
C HIS A 292 24.88 -7.59 -22.00
N PHE A 293 24.39 -8.29 -20.97
CA PHE A 293 25.17 -9.14 -20.07
C PHE A 293 24.48 -10.46 -19.67
N GLY A 294 23.33 -10.80 -20.27
CA GLY A 294 22.61 -12.04 -20.01
C GLY A 294 21.13 -11.93 -20.35
N ILE A 295 20.52 -13.04 -20.77
CA ILE A 295 19.06 -13.13 -20.97
C ILE A 295 18.41 -12.99 -19.59
N ARG A 296 17.78 -11.85 -19.31
CA ARG A 296 16.93 -11.69 -18.12
C ARG A 296 15.49 -11.78 -18.58
N LEU A 297 14.77 -12.81 -18.13
CA LEU A 297 13.31 -12.79 -18.17
C LEU A 297 12.88 -11.73 -17.14
N LEU A 298 12.82 -10.47 -17.57
CA LEU A 298 12.13 -9.45 -16.79
C LEU A 298 10.65 -9.73 -17.00
N PHE A 299 9.98 -10.19 -15.96
CA PHE A 299 8.54 -9.99 -15.92
C PHE A 299 8.33 -8.48 -16.11
N LEU A 300 7.74 -8.08 -17.25
CA LEU A 300 7.14 -6.76 -17.30
C LEU A 300 6.14 -6.76 -16.16
N ARG A 301 6.31 -5.82 -15.22
CA ARG A 301 5.57 -5.82 -13.97
C ARG A 301 4.09 -6.07 -14.25
N PRO A 302 3.46 -7.02 -13.55
CA PRO A 302 2.09 -7.37 -13.78
C PRO A 302 1.22 -6.22 -13.23
N HIS A 303 1.10 -5.15 -14.00
CA HIS A 303 0.22 -4.04 -13.70
C HIS A 303 -1.25 -4.46 -13.81
N TYR A 304 -2.14 -3.73 -13.14
CA TYR A 304 -3.58 -3.88 -13.32
C TYR A 304 -4.02 -3.29 -14.65
N SER A 305 -3.79 -4.05 -15.73
CA SER A 305 -4.14 -3.65 -17.09
C SER A 305 -5.52 -4.16 -17.49
N VAL A 306 -6.33 -3.29 -18.10
CA VAL A 306 -7.68 -3.60 -18.62
C VAL A 306 -7.81 -3.16 -20.08
N ASN A 307 -8.77 -3.73 -20.80
CA ASN A 307 -9.03 -3.33 -22.17
C ASN A 307 -9.97 -2.10 -22.22
N MET A 308 -9.43 -0.95 -22.62
CA MET A 308 -10.19 0.26 -22.90
C MET A 308 -10.62 0.27 -24.37
N THR A 309 -11.91 0.47 -24.61
CA THR A 309 -12.56 0.32 -25.92
C THR A 309 -12.95 1.65 -26.56
N ALA A 310 -13.21 2.69 -25.77
CA ALA A 310 -13.54 4.02 -26.27
C ALA A 310 -13.28 5.12 -25.24
N VAL A 311 -13.13 6.35 -25.74
CA VAL A 311 -13.09 7.57 -24.93
C VAL A 311 -14.12 8.55 -25.45
N GLN A 312 -14.91 9.14 -24.55
CA GLN A 312 -15.92 10.14 -24.89
C GLN A 312 -15.67 11.42 -24.11
N VAL A 313 -15.69 12.56 -24.80
CA VAL A 313 -15.57 13.89 -24.20
C VAL A 313 -16.89 14.62 -24.40
N GLY A 314 -17.62 14.87 -23.32
CA GLY A 314 -18.99 15.37 -23.35
C GLY A 314 -19.90 14.41 -24.10
N GLN A 315 -20.39 14.82 -25.28
CA GLN A 315 -21.24 13.99 -26.13
C GLN A 315 -20.48 13.37 -27.32
N THR A 316 -19.18 13.63 -27.47
CA THR A 316 -18.40 13.23 -28.64
C THR A 316 -17.47 12.06 -28.30
N PHE A 317 -17.63 10.94 -29.01
CA PHE A 317 -16.63 9.86 -28.98
C PHE A 317 -15.39 10.26 -29.78
N LEU A 318 -14.21 10.04 -29.21
CA LEU A 318 -12.94 10.28 -29.88
C LEU A 318 -12.66 9.15 -30.88
N SER A 319 -12.14 9.52 -32.06
CA SER A 319 -11.64 8.56 -33.02
C SER A 319 -10.26 8.07 -32.55
N LEU A 320 -10.24 7.00 -31.75
CA LEU A 320 -8.99 6.38 -31.32
C LEU A 320 -8.30 5.75 -32.54
N SER A 321 -7.05 6.12 -32.83
CA SER A 321 -6.28 5.43 -33.86
C SER A 321 -6.09 3.97 -33.44
N ILE A 322 -6.31 3.05 -34.38
CA ILE A 322 -6.18 1.60 -34.16
C ILE A 322 -4.79 1.26 -33.59
N ASP A 323 -3.76 2.04 -33.93
CA ASP A 323 -2.39 1.89 -33.42
C ASP A 323 -2.21 2.34 -31.95
N ALA A 324 -3.04 3.24 -31.41
CA ALA A 324 -2.99 3.63 -29.99
C ALA A 324 -3.52 2.53 -29.04
N SER A 325 -4.27 1.57 -29.60
CA SER A 325 -4.73 0.35 -28.91
C SER A 325 -3.92 -0.90 -29.30
N ALA A 326 -3.12 -0.84 -30.37
CA ALA A 326 -2.56 -2.04 -31.03
C ALA A 326 -1.05 -2.08 -31.35
N GLN A 327 -0.21 -1.10 -31.00
CA GLN A 327 1.25 -1.22 -31.20
C GLN A 327 2.10 -1.03 -29.93
N GLY A 328 3.00 -1.99 -29.70
CA GLY A 328 4.04 -1.99 -28.66
C GLY A 328 3.74 -2.94 -27.49
N ASP A 329 4.79 -3.35 -26.76
CA ASP A 329 4.81 -4.27 -25.60
C ASP A 329 3.86 -3.89 -24.42
N GLY A 330 2.96 -2.90 -24.57
CA GLY A 330 2.06 -2.35 -23.57
C GLY A 330 0.58 -2.37 -23.98
N LYS A 331 0.02 -3.56 -24.25
CA LYS A 331 -1.43 -3.68 -24.48
C LYS A 331 -2.23 -3.38 -23.20
N GLY A 332 -3.15 -2.42 -23.31
CA GLY A 332 -4.15 -2.13 -22.29
C GLY A 332 -3.92 -0.84 -21.53
N THR A 333 -4.88 -0.54 -20.66
CA THR A 333 -4.91 0.63 -19.79
C THR A 333 -4.55 0.20 -18.38
N ILE A 334 -3.46 0.74 -17.84
CA ILE A 334 -3.01 0.50 -16.47
C ILE A 334 -3.87 1.31 -15.50
N ILE A 335 -4.33 0.66 -14.44
CA ILE A 335 -5.03 1.26 -13.32
C ILE A 335 -4.06 1.33 -12.13
N ASP A 336 -3.68 2.54 -11.72
CA ASP A 336 -2.62 2.73 -10.73
C ASP A 336 -2.90 3.89 -9.77
N SER A 337 -3.15 3.57 -8.50
CA SER A 337 -3.31 4.53 -7.40
C SER A 337 -1.99 5.10 -6.88
N GLY A 338 -0.85 4.50 -7.23
CA GLY A 338 0.48 4.98 -6.87
C GLY A 338 0.97 6.14 -7.74
N THR A 339 0.28 6.40 -8.84
CA THR A 339 0.54 7.51 -9.75
C THR A 339 -0.55 8.58 -9.60
N THR A 340 -0.18 9.85 -9.43
CA THR A 340 -1.13 10.95 -9.24
C THR A 340 -1.89 11.28 -10.54
N LEU A 341 -1.15 11.50 -11.63
CA LEU A 341 -1.67 11.99 -12.92
C LEU A 341 -2.12 10.84 -13.84
N ALA A 342 -2.81 11.18 -14.93
CA ALA A 342 -3.02 10.22 -16.02
C ALA A 342 -2.00 10.44 -17.14
N TYR A 343 -1.51 9.35 -17.73
CA TYR A 343 -0.60 9.39 -18.87
C TYR A 343 -1.26 8.69 -20.05
N LEU A 344 -1.40 9.41 -21.15
CA LEU A 344 -2.12 8.95 -22.34
C LEU A 344 -1.18 9.01 -23.56
N PRO A 345 -1.25 8.04 -24.48
CA PRO A 345 -0.56 8.13 -25.76
C PRO A 345 -0.99 9.38 -26.53
N GLU A 346 -0.08 9.96 -27.30
CA GLU A 346 -0.33 11.17 -28.10
C GLU A 346 -1.63 11.10 -28.92
N GLY A 347 -1.89 9.95 -29.56
CA GLY A 347 -3.11 9.72 -30.35
C GLY A 347 -4.43 9.76 -29.57
N ILE A 348 -4.37 9.71 -28.23
CA ILE A 348 -5.52 9.90 -27.33
C ILE A 348 -5.46 11.28 -26.68
N TYR A 349 -4.29 11.65 -26.16
CA TYR A 349 -4.06 12.89 -25.41
C TYR A 349 -4.44 14.14 -26.22
N GLU A 350 -3.89 14.30 -27.42
CA GLU A 350 -4.09 15.49 -28.25
C GLU A 350 -5.57 15.74 -28.61
N PRO A 351 -6.31 14.78 -29.21
CA PRO A 351 -7.72 15.00 -29.54
C PRO A 351 -8.59 15.21 -28.30
N LEU A 352 -8.23 14.59 -27.18
CA LEU A 352 -8.93 14.74 -25.92
C LEU A 352 -8.75 16.14 -25.32
N VAL A 353 -7.52 16.62 -25.18
CA VAL A 353 -7.24 17.94 -24.60
C VAL A 353 -7.78 19.04 -25.52
N SER A 354 -7.57 18.90 -26.84
CA SER A 354 -8.13 19.81 -27.84
C SER A 354 -9.65 19.93 -27.69
N LYS A 355 -10.36 18.80 -27.51
CA LYS A 355 -11.81 18.80 -27.35
C LYS A 355 -12.26 19.46 -26.04
N ILE A 356 -11.57 19.21 -24.92
CA ILE A 356 -11.85 19.85 -23.62
C ILE A 356 -11.71 21.37 -23.74
N ILE A 357 -10.58 21.85 -24.25
CA ILE A 357 -10.28 23.28 -24.38
C ILE A 357 -11.24 23.96 -25.37
N SER A 358 -11.63 23.28 -26.44
CA SER A 358 -12.56 23.82 -27.45
C SER A 358 -13.95 24.18 -26.90
N GLN A 359 -14.30 23.68 -25.70
CA GLN A 359 -15.55 24.02 -25.03
C GLN A 359 -15.64 25.50 -24.65
N GLN A 360 -14.49 26.16 -24.41
CA GLN A 360 -14.40 27.56 -24.00
C GLN A 360 -13.75 28.40 -25.10
N THR A 361 -14.56 29.16 -25.84
CA THR A 361 -14.07 30.02 -26.93
C THR A 361 -13.23 31.17 -26.38
N GLY A 362 -11.99 31.31 -26.85
CA GLY A 362 -11.10 32.40 -26.44
C GLY A 362 -10.36 32.14 -25.12
N LEU A 363 -10.43 30.93 -24.58
CA LEU A 363 -9.63 30.52 -23.43
C LEU A 363 -8.14 30.67 -23.76
N LYS A 364 -7.43 31.44 -22.93
CA LYS A 364 -5.97 31.62 -23.07
C LYS A 364 -5.27 30.48 -22.35
N VAL A 365 -4.81 29.51 -23.14
CA VAL A 365 -4.03 28.37 -22.65
C VAL A 365 -2.56 28.72 -22.64
N GLN A 366 -1.87 28.30 -21.59
CA GLN A 366 -0.43 28.44 -21.42
C GLN A 366 0.17 27.18 -20.78
N THR A 367 1.45 26.95 -21.00
CA THR A 367 2.19 25.90 -20.32
C THR A 367 2.77 26.45 -19.02
N LEU A 368 2.53 25.78 -17.89
CA LEU A 368 3.16 26.07 -16.60
C LEU A 368 4.13 24.96 -16.20
N HIS A 369 5.24 25.34 -15.57
CA HIS A 369 6.32 24.44 -15.13
C HIS A 369 6.89 23.57 -16.27
N ASP A 370 6.78 24.03 -17.52
CA ASP A 370 7.14 23.28 -18.74
C ASP A 370 6.42 21.91 -18.90
N GLU A 371 5.35 21.68 -18.14
CA GLU A 371 4.70 20.37 -18.02
C GLU A 371 3.17 20.45 -18.19
N TYR A 372 2.51 21.45 -17.60
CA TYR A 372 1.06 21.44 -17.45
C TYR A 372 0.38 22.38 -18.43
N THR A 373 -0.66 21.88 -19.10
CA THR A 373 -1.58 22.71 -19.90
C THR A 373 -2.55 23.39 -18.95
N CYS A 374 -2.44 24.73 -18.80
CA CYS A 374 -3.19 25.50 -17.82
C CYS A 374 -3.87 26.73 -18.42
N PHE A 375 -4.87 27.25 -17.71
CA PHE A 375 -5.65 28.43 -18.10
C PHE A 375 -6.27 29.10 -16.87
N GLN A 376 -6.58 30.39 -16.99
CA GLN A 376 -7.40 31.09 -15.98
C GLN A 376 -8.88 30.88 -16.29
N TYR A 377 -9.65 30.52 -15.27
CA TYR A 377 -11.11 30.38 -15.37
C TYR A 377 -11.73 30.71 -14.01
N SER A 378 -12.67 31.66 -14.00
CA SER A 378 -13.26 32.22 -12.77
C SER A 378 -14.60 31.62 -12.39
N GLU A 379 -15.23 30.87 -13.29
CA GLU A 379 -16.52 30.23 -13.06
C GLU A 379 -16.32 28.78 -12.60
N SER A 380 -17.44 28.08 -12.35
CA SER A 380 -17.45 26.66 -12.00
C SER A 380 -16.90 25.80 -13.14
N VAL A 381 -15.81 25.06 -12.91
CA VAL A 381 -15.21 24.19 -13.94
C VAL A 381 -16.16 23.09 -14.40
N ASP A 382 -17.06 22.63 -13.53
CA ASP A 382 -18.07 21.61 -13.85
C ASP A 382 -19.15 22.12 -14.82
N ASP A 383 -19.42 23.42 -14.80
CA ASP A 383 -20.34 24.07 -15.75
C ASP A 383 -19.61 24.48 -17.04
N GLY A 384 -18.30 24.76 -16.95
CA GLY A 384 -17.48 25.26 -18.03
C GLY A 384 -16.89 24.18 -18.95
N PHE A 385 -16.61 22.99 -18.44
CA PHE A 385 -15.85 21.96 -19.17
C PHE A 385 -16.58 20.62 -19.25
N PRO A 386 -16.32 19.80 -20.28
CA PRO A 386 -17.06 18.55 -20.47
C PRO A 386 -16.50 17.42 -19.60
N ALA A 387 -17.39 16.63 -18.99
CA ALA A 387 -16.98 15.36 -18.40
C ALA A 387 -16.40 14.41 -19.47
N VAL A 388 -15.43 13.59 -19.06
CA VAL A 388 -14.80 12.57 -19.90
C VAL A 388 -15.20 11.20 -19.41
N THR A 389 -15.50 10.28 -20.32
CA THR A 389 -15.85 8.89 -19.98
C THR A 389 -14.96 7.92 -20.75
N PHE A 390 -14.23 7.08 -20.01
CA PHE A 390 -13.48 5.96 -20.53
C PHE A 390 -14.37 4.71 -20.50
N TYR A 391 -14.42 3.96 -21.60
CA TYR A 391 -15.24 2.76 -21.73
C TYR A 391 -14.36 1.52 -21.83
N PHE A 392 -14.81 0.43 -21.22
CA PHE A 392 -14.07 -0.81 -21.09
C PHE A 392 -14.95 -2.00 -21.51
N GLU A 393 -14.34 -3.19 -21.58
CA GLU A 393 -15.08 -4.43 -21.81
C GLU A 393 -16.22 -4.63 -20.80
N ASN A 394 -17.18 -5.47 -21.17
CA ASN A 394 -18.39 -5.77 -20.38
C ASN A 394 -19.29 -4.55 -20.06
N GLY A 395 -19.12 -3.44 -20.80
CA GLY A 395 -19.93 -2.23 -20.61
C GLY A 395 -19.62 -1.49 -19.31
N LEU A 396 -18.44 -1.70 -18.73
CA LEU A 396 -17.93 -0.89 -17.63
C LEU A 396 -17.46 0.46 -18.17
N SER A 397 -17.77 1.53 -17.45
CA SER A 397 -17.39 2.89 -17.81
C SER A 397 -16.81 3.60 -16.59
N LEU A 398 -15.83 4.47 -16.81
CA LEU A 398 -15.23 5.32 -15.79
C LEU A 398 -15.43 6.77 -16.24
N LYS A 399 -16.25 7.51 -15.49
CA LYS A 399 -16.53 8.92 -15.76
C LYS A 399 -15.64 9.80 -14.87
N VAL A 400 -15.08 10.85 -15.45
CA VAL A 400 -14.20 11.81 -14.78
C VAL A 400 -14.77 13.21 -15.02
N TYR A 401 -15.06 13.94 -13.95
CA TYR A 401 -15.63 15.28 -14.02
C TYR A 401 -14.53 16.35 -14.14
N PRO A 402 -14.86 17.57 -14.59
CA PRO A 402 -13.91 18.66 -14.65
C PRO A 402 -13.14 18.91 -13.37
N HIS A 403 -13.79 18.90 -12.20
CA HIS A 403 -13.10 19.03 -10.92
C HIS A 403 -12.18 17.85 -10.56
N ASP A 404 -12.33 16.68 -11.20
CA ASP A 404 -11.45 15.53 -10.97
C ASP A 404 -10.18 15.61 -11.84
N TYR A 405 -10.28 16.07 -13.09
CA TYR A 405 -9.12 16.14 -14.01
C TYR A 405 -8.45 17.52 -14.06
N LEU A 406 -9.04 18.55 -13.46
CA LEU A 406 -8.44 19.88 -13.30
C LEU A 406 -8.02 20.10 -11.84
N PHE A 407 -6.82 20.64 -11.66
CA PHE A 407 -6.32 21.06 -10.35
C PHE A 407 -5.84 22.51 -10.38
N LEU A 408 -5.78 23.15 -9.21
CA LEU A 408 -5.34 24.54 -9.09
C LEU A 408 -3.83 24.61 -8.90
N SER A 409 -3.15 25.44 -9.67
CA SER A 409 -1.74 25.79 -9.47
C SER A 409 -1.61 27.31 -9.44
N GLY A 410 -1.60 27.89 -8.24
CA GLY A 410 -1.76 29.34 -8.07
C GLY A 410 -3.14 29.80 -8.54
N ASP A 411 -3.18 30.77 -9.45
CA ASP A 411 -4.43 31.30 -10.01
C ASP A 411 -4.88 30.60 -11.31
N PHE A 412 -4.28 29.45 -11.64
CA PHE A 412 -4.53 28.71 -12.87
C PHE A 412 -5.14 27.34 -12.62
N TRP A 413 -6.10 26.96 -13.46
CA TRP A 413 -6.55 25.58 -13.58
C TRP A 413 -5.66 24.84 -14.57
N CYS A 414 -5.16 23.68 -14.17
CA CYS A 414 -4.24 22.85 -14.94
C CYS A 414 -4.86 21.47 -15.21
N ILE A 415 -4.67 20.95 -16.41
CA ILE A 415 -5.09 19.59 -16.77
C ILE A 415 -4.11 18.61 -16.14
N GLY A 416 -4.61 17.70 -15.31
CA GLY A 416 -3.84 16.66 -14.61
C GLY A 416 -3.50 15.43 -15.47
N TRP A 417 -3.55 15.57 -16.79
CA TRP A 417 -3.27 14.50 -17.75
C TRP A 417 -2.09 14.90 -18.61
N GLN A 418 -1.29 13.91 -18.99
CA GLN A 418 0.01 14.10 -19.63
C GLN A 418 0.15 13.20 -20.86
N ASN A 419 0.97 13.65 -21.81
CA ASN A 419 1.35 12.83 -22.97
C ASN A 419 2.45 11.84 -22.55
N SER A 420 2.18 10.53 -22.68
CA SER A 420 3.15 9.48 -22.29
C SER A 420 4.39 9.44 -23.19
N GLY A 421 4.25 9.86 -24.45
CA GLY A 421 5.31 9.79 -25.45
C GLY A 421 6.44 10.80 -25.23
N THR A 422 6.14 11.93 -24.57
CA THR A 422 7.13 13.00 -24.28
C THR A 422 7.84 12.80 -22.94
N GLN A 423 7.30 11.96 -22.05
CA GLN A 423 7.77 11.77 -20.67
C GLN A 423 8.61 10.49 -20.48
N SER A 424 8.46 9.47 -21.34
CA SER A 424 9.17 8.20 -21.16
C SER A 424 10.59 8.22 -21.75
N ARG A 425 11.60 7.89 -20.94
CA ARG A 425 12.98 7.68 -21.43
C ARG A 425 13.09 6.58 -22.51
N ASP A 426 12.09 5.71 -22.57
CA ASP A 426 12.01 4.59 -23.51
C ASP A 426 11.16 4.88 -24.76
N ASN A 427 10.60 6.09 -24.93
CA ASN A 427 9.61 6.42 -25.98
C ASN A 427 8.43 5.43 -26.05
N LYS A 428 8.06 4.82 -24.92
CA LYS A 428 6.97 3.84 -24.83
C LYS A 428 5.66 4.59 -24.61
N ASN A 429 4.80 4.55 -25.62
CA ASN A 429 3.41 4.99 -25.49
C ASN A 429 2.67 4.05 -24.53
N MET A 430 2.11 4.62 -23.46
CA MET A 430 1.41 3.86 -22.43
C MET A 430 0.14 4.60 -22.02
N THR A 431 -0.93 3.86 -21.76
CA THR A 431 -2.15 4.41 -21.15
C THR A 431 -2.17 4.02 -19.67
N LEU A 432 -2.07 5.01 -18.79
CA LEU A 432 -2.11 4.84 -17.34
C LEU A 432 -3.13 5.83 -16.75
N LEU A 433 -4.08 5.30 -15.97
CA LEU A 433 -5.08 6.08 -15.24
C LEU A 433 -4.67 6.12 -13.77
N GLY A 434 -4.17 7.29 -13.36
CA GLY A 434 -3.73 7.58 -12.00
C GLY A 434 -4.87 7.94 -11.05
N ASP A 435 -4.51 8.31 -9.83
CA ASP A 435 -5.45 8.66 -8.77
C ASP A 435 -6.42 9.77 -9.15
N LEU A 436 -6.03 10.80 -9.91
CA LEU A 436 -7.00 11.83 -10.37
C LEU A 436 -8.20 11.23 -11.12
N VAL A 437 -8.01 10.09 -11.79
CA VAL A 437 -9.07 9.37 -12.49
C VAL A 437 -9.83 8.45 -11.53
N LEU A 438 -9.14 7.83 -10.58
CA LEU A 438 -9.66 6.81 -9.65
C LEU A 438 -10.30 7.38 -8.38
N SER A 439 -9.98 8.62 -8.02
CA SER A 439 -10.54 9.32 -6.87
C SER A 439 -12.05 9.45 -6.98
N ASN A 440 -12.70 9.50 -5.81
CA ASN A 440 -14.17 9.54 -5.64
C ASN A 440 -14.90 8.30 -6.22
N LYS A 441 -14.17 7.20 -6.42
CA LYS A 441 -14.70 5.91 -6.88
C LYS A 441 -14.23 4.82 -5.93
N LEU A 442 -15.11 3.84 -5.71
CA LEU A 442 -14.69 2.60 -5.09
C LEU A 442 -14.14 1.70 -6.20
N VAL A 443 -12.85 1.41 -6.17
CA VAL A 443 -12.18 0.47 -7.06
C VAL A 443 -11.98 -0.85 -6.32
N PHE A 444 -12.46 -1.96 -6.91
CA PHE A 444 -12.38 -3.30 -6.33
C PHE A 444 -11.52 -4.22 -7.22
N TYR A 445 -10.53 -4.85 -6.61
CA TYR A 445 -9.55 -5.73 -7.22
C TYR A 445 -9.83 -7.17 -6.76
N ASP A 446 -10.27 -8.02 -7.68
CA ASP A 446 -10.55 -9.44 -7.42
C ASP A 446 -9.50 -10.30 -8.14
N LEU A 447 -8.38 -10.55 -7.45
CA LEU A 447 -7.27 -11.31 -8.01
C LEU A 447 -7.53 -12.82 -8.00
N GLU A 448 -8.53 -13.28 -7.26
CA GLU A 448 -8.98 -14.68 -7.33
C GLU A 448 -9.68 -14.95 -8.66
N ASN A 449 -10.44 -13.98 -9.19
CA ASN A 449 -11.14 -14.08 -10.46
C ASN A 449 -10.47 -13.33 -11.62
N GLN A 450 -9.29 -12.74 -11.40
CA GLN A 450 -8.56 -11.93 -12.38
C GLN A 450 -9.44 -10.82 -12.99
N ALA A 451 -10.14 -10.09 -12.14
CA ALA A 451 -11.04 -9.02 -12.53
C ALA A 451 -10.85 -7.78 -11.67
N ILE A 452 -11.18 -6.62 -12.23
CA ILE A 452 -11.19 -5.34 -11.54
C ILE A 452 -12.48 -4.60 -11.90
N GLY A 453 -12.96 -3.75 -11.02
CA GLY A 453 -14.14 -2.94 -11.30
C GLY A 453 -14.20 -1.70 -10.46
N TRP A 454 -15.12 -0.80 -10.80
CA TRP A 454 -15.34 0.41 -10.05
C TRP A 454 -16.78 0.90 -10.11
N THR A 455 -17.11 1.79 -9.18
CA THR A 455 -18.37 2.54 -9.13
C THR A 455 -18.14 3.90 -8.49
N GLU A 456 -18.92 4.89 -8.90
CA GLU A 456 -19.01 6.17 -8.18
C GLU A 456 -19.34 5.92 -6.71
N TYR A 457 -18.61 6.58 -5.81
CA TYR A 457 -18.81 6.35 -4.38
C TYR A 457 -18.40 7.55 -3.53
N ASN A 458 -19.12 7.76 -2.43
CA ASN A 458 -18.70 8.73 -1.42
C ASN A 458 -17.61 8.09 -0.54
N CYS A 459 -16.35 8.44 -0.81
CA CYS A 459 -15.20 7.91 -0.08
C CYS A 459 -15.10 8.40 1.37
N SER A 460 -15.95 9.33 1.82
CA SER A 460 -16.12 9.69 3.24
C SER A 460 -17.17 8.86 3.99
N SER A 461 -17.71 7.81 3.35
CA SER A 461 -18.74 6.95 3.94
C SER A 461 -18.15 5.66 4.56
N SER A 462 -18.83 4.53 4.37
CA SER A 462 -18.35 3.20 4.76
C SER A 462 -18.73 2.18 3.70
N ILE A 463 -17.94 1.12 3.55
CA ILE A 463 -18.24 -0.04 2.71
C ILE A 463 -18.57 -1.25 3.57
N LYS A 464 -19.13 -2.30 2.95
CA LYS A 464 -19.40 -3.57 3.64
C LYS A 464 -18.44 -4.65 3.18
N VAL A 465 -17.67 -5.19 4.11
CA VAL A 465 -16.74 -6.30 3.89
C VAL A 465 -17.28 -7.55 4.56
N LYS A 466 -17.27 -8.67 3.83
CA LYS A 466 -17.71 -9.97 4.34
C LYS A 466 -16.57 -10.68 5.05
N ASP A 467 -16.82 -11.16 6.27
CA ASP A 467 -15.98 -12.15 6.93
C ASP A 467 -16.32 -13.53 6.33
N GLU A 468 -15.37 -14.11 5.58
CA GLU A 468 -15.60 -15.40 4.93
C GLU A 468 -15.65 -16.58 5.91
N ARG A 469 -15.18 -16.41 7.16
CA ARG A 469 -15.23 -17.43 8.20
C ARG A 469 -16.62 -17.56 8.81
N THR A 470 -17.19 -16.42 9.21
CA THR A 470 -18.47 -16.37 9.93
C THR A 470 -19.66 -16.13 8.99
N GLY A 471 -19.41 -15.61 7.78
CA GLY A 471 -20.42 -15.15 6.85
C GLY A 471 -21.04 -13.81 7.24
N THR A 472 -20.58 -13.19 8.33
CA THR A 472 -21.05 -11.86 8.74
C THR A 472 -20.51 -10.79 7.80
N VAL A 473 -21.15 -9.64 7.82
CA VAL A 473 -20.79 -8.50 7.01
C VAL A 473 -20.60 -7.32 7.94
N HIS A 474 -19.48 -6.62 7.78
CA HIS A 474 -19.05 -5.55 8.67
C HIS A 474 -18.77 -4.27 7.89
N LEU A 475 -19.08 -3.13 8.52
CA LEU A 475 -18.75 -1.82 8.00
C LEU A 475 -17.26 -1.50 8.16
N VAL A 476 -16.62 -1.03 7.10
CA VAL A 476 -15.29 -0.42 7.10
C VAL A 476 -15.43 1.03 6.66
N GLY A 477 -14.89 1.96 7.45
CA GLY A 477 -15.16 3.39 7.33
C GLY A 477 -14.02 4.17 6.68
N PHE A 478 -14.29 5.45 6.44
CA PHE A 478 -13.31 6.44 6.03
C PHE A 478 -12.28 6.71 7.14
N HIS A 479 -11.03 6.85 6.71
CA HIS A 479 -9.91 7.27 7.53
C HIS A 479 -9.22 8.50 6.94
N TYR A 480 -8.73 9.35 7.82
CA TYR A 480 -7.79 10.41 7.51
C TYR A 480 -6.78 10.48 8.63
N ILE A 481 -5.59 9.92 8.41
CA ILE A 481 -4.46 10.06 9.32
C ILE A 481 -4.05 11.54 9.29
N SER A 482 -4.69 12.36 10.14
CA SER A 482 -4.29 13.74 10.40
C SER A 482 -3.22 13.73 11.49
N PHE A 483 -2.11 14.40 11.23
CA PHE A 483 -1.28 14.89 12.30
C PHE A 483 -1.97 16.13 12.86
N ALA A 484 -2.76 15.93 13.92
CA ALA A 484 -2.91 17.00 14.88
C ALA A 484 -1.49 17.36 15.28
N CYS A 485 -1.03 18.53 14.82
CA CYS A 485 0.19 19.16 15.30
C CYS A 485 0.21 18.91 16.80
N VAL A 486 1.22 18.19 17.29
CA VAL A 486 1.40 18.01 18.73
C VAL A 486 1.72 19.41 19.23
N LEU A 487 0.66 20.20 19.48
CA LEU A 487 0.69 21.31 20.38
C LEU A 487 1.13 20.65 21.66
N ASN A 488 2.43 20.76 21.92
CA ASN A 488 3.07 20.24 23.10
C ASN A 488 2.41 21.02 24.25
N ILE A 489 1.31 20.47 24.79
CA ILE A 489 0.54 21.09 25.85
C ILE A 489 1.47 21.32 27.05
N ASN A 490 2.49 20.46 27.23
CA ASN A 490 3.54 20.67 28.22
C ASN A 490 4.42 21.87 27.89
N GLY A 491 4.80 22.10 26.62
CA GLY A 491 5.55 23.28 26.18
C GLY A 491 4.77 24.59 26.36
N LEU A 492 3.48 24.59 26.02
CA LEU A 492 2.60 25.76 26.24
C LEU A 492 2.36 26.01 27.75
N MET A 493 2.17 24.94 28.54
CA MET A 493 2.02 25.05 30.00
C MET A 493 3.31 25.52 30.67
N ILE A 494 4.49 25.10 30.20
CA ILE A 494 5.78 25.60 30.70
C ILE A 494 5.97 27.07 30.35
N LEU A 495 5.66 27.49 29.12
CA LEU A 495 5.70 28.91 28.73
C LEU A 495 4.69 29.75 29.53
N PHE A 496 3.49 29.22 29.78
CA PHE A 496 2.48 29.89 30.59
C PHE A 496 2.89 29.97 32.07
N LEU A 497 3.49 28.91 32.64
CA LEU A 497 4.03 28.89 33.99
C LEU A 497 5.23 29.84 34.15
N LEU A 498 6.11 29.91 33.16
CA LEU A 498 7.23 30.84 33.15
C LEU A 498 6.76 32.30 33.06
N ALA A 499 5.73 32.58 32.25
CA ALA A 499 5.12 33.91 32.18
C ALA A 499 4.40 34.31 33.48
N LEU A 500 3.72 33.37 34.14
CA LEU A 500 3.11 33.56 35.46
C LEU A 500 4.16 33.79 36.56
N LEU A 501 5.28 33.06 36.53
CA LEU A 501 6.41 33.30 37.44
C LEU A 501 7.04 34.68 37.19
N HIS A 502 7.16 35.10 35.94
CA HIS A 502 7.74 36.41 35.61
C HIS A 502 6.88 37.59 36.06
N THR A 503 5.56 37.41 36.16
CA THR A 503 4.58 38.40 36.67
C THR A 503 4.36 38.34 38.18
N LEU A 504 4.92 37.33 38.85
CA LEU A 504 4.95 37.23 40.32
C LEU A 504 6.28 37.73 40.92
N VAL A 505 7.34 37.78 40.11
CA VAL A 505 8.69 38.22 40.52
C VAL A 505 8.94 39.70 40.20
N TYR A 506 8.15 40.30 39.30
CA TYR A 506 8.09 41.73 39.01
C TYR A 506 6.68 42.24 39.28
#